data_AF-A0A5E7FPY0-F1
#
_entry.id   AF-A0A5E7FPY0-F1
#
_cell.length_a   1.000
_cell.length_b   1.000
_cell.length_c   1.000
_cell.angle_alpha   90.00
_cell.angle_beta   90.00
_cell.angle_gamma   90.00
#
_symmetry.space_group_name_H-M   'P 1'
#
loop_
_entity.id
_entity.type
_entity.pdbx_description
1 polymer ?
#
loop_
_entity_poly.entity_id
_entity_poly.type
_entity_poly.pdbx_seq_one_letter_code
_entity_poly.pdbx_strand_id
1 'polypeptide(L)'
;MAGDWIKFELTTLDKPEVCQIADLADIDPDAVVGKLMRVWGWFDQQTENGNAPSVSKKLLDRLVGVIGFCEHMKSVAWMIEAEGVISLPHFDRHNGKTAKNRLLTAKRVANHKASNGKSNAANVSGALPKEEKEKNKDPLSAHEHVDPRMPSEMTLDWQPDAKLLNTYATHSGVALTMFTDEVRRAFTAHYEPRGQVNTQAEWVQMLVKWVLSDNARAAASNVKQFKPKQSPASDFDDSDTDWPNGVSS
;
A
#
# COMPACT_ATOMS: atom_id res chain seq x y z
N MET A 1 -18.12 2.83 24.42
CA MET A 1 -17.33 2.44 23.22
C MET A 1 -18.12 2.89 22.00
N ALA A 2 -17.47 3.46 20.99
CA ALA A 2 -18.16 3.80 19.74
C ALA A 2 -18.62 2.49 19.07
N GLY A 3 -19.83 2.47 18.50
CA GLY A 3 -20.35 1.33 17.74
C GLY A 3 -19.59 1.12 16.42
N ASP A 4 -19.99 0.08 15.67
CA ASP A 4 -19.41 -0.18 14.35
C ASP A 4 -19.70 0.99 13.39
N TRP A 5 -18.69 1.38 12.62
CA TRP A 5 -18.77 2.51 11.70
C TRP A 5 -18.24 2.12 10.32
N ILE A 6 -18.96 2.57 9.30
CA ILE A 6 -18.58 2.41 7.89
C ILE A 6 -18.02 3.72 7.36
N LYS A 7 -16.95 3.66 6.54
CA LYS A 7 -16.46 4.85 5.83
C LYS A 7 -17.42 5.12 4.67
N PHE A 8 -17.90 6.35 4.53
CA PHE A 8 -18.80 6.73 3.45
C PHE A 8 -18.21 7.88 2.64
N GLU A 9 -18.29 7.80 1.32
CA GLU A 9 -17.84 8.84 0.41
C GLU A 9 -19.02 9.75 0.03
N LEU A 10 -18.95 11.03 0.38
CA LEU A 10 -20.04 12.00 0.19
C LEU A 10 -20.48 12.15 -1.28
N THR A 11 -19.54 12.07 -2.23
CA THR A 11 -19.84 12.15 -3.67
C THR A 11 -20.70 10.98 -4.17
N THR A 12 -20.87 9.93 -3.36
CA THR A 12 -21.73 8.79 -3.70
C THR A 12 -23.20 9.17 -3.82
N LEU A 13 -23.64 10.21 -3.11
CA LEU A 13 -25.01 10.72 -3.20
C LEU A 13 -25.38 11.13 -4.63
N ASP A 14 -24.42 11.71 -5.36
CA ASP A 14 -24.62 12.29 -6.69
C ASP A 14 -24.15 11.38 -7.83
N LYS A 15 -23.81 10.12 -7.52
CA LYS A 15 -23.32 9.18 -8.53
C LYS A 15 -24.45 8.76 -9.47
N PRO A 16 -24.21 8.70 -10.80
CA PRO A 16 -25.22 8.27 -11.76
C PRO A 16 -25.73 6.85 -11.49
N GLU A 17 -24.92 6.01 -10.86
CA GLU A 17 -25.32 4.67 -10.41
C GLU A 17 -26.42 4.72 -9.34
N VAL A 18 -26.43 5.71 -8.44
CA VAL A 18 -27.51 5.89 -7.45
C VAL A 18 -28.79 6.29 -8.14
N CYS A 19 -28.72 7.24 -9.09
CA CYS A 19 -29.88 7.65 -9.88
C CYS A 19 -30.45 6.47 -10.69
N GLN A 20 -29.60 5.65 -11.31
CA GLN A 20 -30.04 4.48 -12.05
C GLN A 20 -30.73 3.44 -11.15
N ILE A 21 -30.20 3.18 -9.95
CA ILE A 21 -30.87 2.29 -8.99
C ILE A 21 -32.20 2.89 -8.54
N ALA A 22 -32.26 4.21 -8.32
CA ALA A 22 -33.48 4.92 -7.94
C ALA A 22 -34.58 4.74 -8.99
N ASP A 23 -34.24 4.96 -10.26
CA ASP A 23 -35.15 4.80 -11.41
C ASP A 23 -35.63 3.36 -11.56
N LEU A 24 -34.73 2.37 -11.40
CA LEU A 24 -35.07 0.96 -11.54
C LEU A 24 -35.91 0.43 -10.37
N ALA A 25 -35.63 0.90 -9.17
CA ALA A 25 -36.30 0.47 -7.94
C ALA A 25 -37.55 1.30 -7.61
N ASP A 26 -37.83 2.37 -8.37
CA ASP A 26 -38.92 3.33 -8.17
C ASP A 26 -38.95 3.89 -6.74
N ILE A 27 -37.79 4.36 -6.27
CA ILE A 27 -37.62 4.95 -4.95
C ILE A 27 -36.75 6.20 -5.01
N ASP A 28 -36.88 7.04 -4.00
CA ASP A 28 -36.08 8.25 -3.86
C ASP A 28 -34.56 7.95 -3.80
N PRO A 29 -33.70 8.74 -4.48
CA PRO A 29 -32.24 8.57 -4.45
C PRO A 29 -31.62 8.57 -3.04
N ASP A 30 -32.12 9.39 -2.11
CA ASP A 30 -31.62 9.39 -0.73
C ASP A 30 -32.02 8.10 0.00
N ALA A 31 -33.19 7.54 -0.33
CA ALA A 31 -33.61 6.24 0.16
C ALA A 31 -32.74 5.09 -0.38
N VAL A 32 -32.26 5.18 -1.63
CA VAL A 32 -31.30 4.22 -2.21
C VAL A 32 -30.03 4.19 -1.38
N VAL A 33 -29.48 5.36 -1.02
CA VAL A 33 -28.24 5.47 -0.24
C VAL A 33 -28.36 4.75 1.10
N GLY A 34 -29.46 4.95 1.82
CA GLY A 34 -29.70 4.24 3.09
C GLY A 34 -29.77 2.72 2.93
N LYS A 35 -30.35 2.24 1.81
CA LYS A 35 -30.41 0.80 1.49
C LYS A 35 -29.03 0.24 1.15
N LEU A 36 -28.23 0.98 0.36
CA LEU A 36 -26.85 0.62 0.06
C LEU A 36 -26.00 0.51 1.33
N MET A 37 -26.11 1.49 2.24
CA MET A 37 -25.40 1.45 3.52
C MET A 37 -25.77 0.21 4.33
N ARG A 38 -27.02 -0.26 4.26
CA ARG A 38 -27.46 -1.49 4.92
C ARG A 38 -26.87 -2.74 4.27
N VAL A 39 -26.80 -2.82 2.94
CA VAL A 39 -26.12 -3.91 2.23
C VAL A 39 -24.63 -3.91 2.55
N TRP A 40 -23.96 -2.78 2.39
CA TRP A 40 -22.53 -2.66 2.65
C TRP A 40 -22.18 -2.96 4.10
N GLY A 41 -22.94 -2.45 5.06
CA GLY A 41 -22.76 -2.78 6.48
C GLY A 41 -22.95 -4.27 6.76
N TRP A 42 -23.88 -4.94 6.07
CA TRP A 42 -24.04 -6.39 6.18
C TRP A 42 -22.80 -7.11 5.63
N PHE A 43 -22.30 -6.76 4.45
CA PHE A 43 -21.08 -7.35 3.89
C PHE A 43 -19.87 -7.08 4.79
N ASP A 44 -19.78 -5.88 5.36
CA ASP A 44 -18.71 -5.44 6.25
C ASP A 44 -18.62 -6.26 7.55
N GLN A 45 -19.77 -6.71 8.06
CA GLN A 45 -19.87 -7.52 9.27
C GLN A 45 -19.72 -9.01 9.00
N GLN A 46 -20.24 -9.48 7.86
CA GLN A 46 -20.35 -10.92 7.57
C GLN A 46 -19.20 -11.45 6.72
N THR A 47 -18.48 -10.59 6.00
CA THR A 47 -17.42 -10.98 5.07
C THR A 47 -16.10 -10.29 5.40
N GLU A 48 -14.98 -10.92 5.08
CA GLU A 48 -13.64 -10.32 5.23
C GLU A 48 -13.20 -9.62 3.95
N ASN A 49 -13.54 -10.20 2.79
CA ASN A 49 -13.10 -9.75 1.47
C ASN A 49 -14.27 -9.33 0.56
N GLY A 50 -15.45 -9.04 1.11
CA GLY A 50 -16.64 -8.69 0.31
C GLY A 50 -17.27 -9.86 -0.44
N ASN A 51 -16.83 -11.09 -0.16
CA ASN A 51 -17.34 -12.33 -0.76
C ASN A 51 -18.26 -13.07 0.22
N ALA A 52 -19.49 -13.35 -0.21
CA ALA A 52 -20.52 -14.02 0.58
C ALA A 52 -20.91 -15.39 -0.02
N PRO A 53 -20.11 -16.44 0.18
CA PRO A 53 -20.48 -17.79 -0.24
C PRO A 53 -21.70 -18.25 0.57
N SER A 54 -22.78 -18.65 -0.12
CA SER A 54 -24.06 -19.12 0.44
C SER A 54 -25.12 -18.07 0.79
N VAL A 55 -24.92 -16.79 0.49
CA VAL A 55 -25.95 -15.76 0.74
C VAL A 55 -26.87 -15.60 -0.46
N SER A 56 -28.17 -15.77 -0.24
CA SER A 56 -29.17 -15.57 -1.29
C SER A 56 -29.48 -14.08 -1.48
N LYS A 57 -29.61 -13.63 -2.73
CA LYS A 57 -30.10 -12.28 -3.09
C LYS A 57 -31.41 -11.92 -2.37
N LYS A 58 -32.30 -12.91 -2.22
CA LYS A 58 -33.57 -12.77 -1.49
C LYS A 58 -33.40 -12.37 -0.01
N LEU A 59 -32.31 -12.79 0.64
CA LEU A 59 -32.01 -12.39 2.01
C LEU A 59 -31.66 -10.90 2.06
N LEU A 60 -30.80 -10.44 1.16
CA LEU A 60 -30.37 -9.05 1.06
C LEU A 60 -31.51 -8.12 0.64
N ASP A 61 -32.34 -8.54 -0.31
CA ASP A 61 -33.54 -7.81 -0.73
C ASP A 61 -34.53 -7.61 0.44
N ARG A 62 -34.73 -8.65 1.27
CA ARG A 62 -35.53 -8.54 2.50
C ARG A 62 -34.89 -7.61 3.52
N LEU A 63 -33.57 -7.64 3.66
CA LEU A 63 -32.83 -6.79 4.58
C LEU A 63 -33.03 -5.29 4.26
N VAL A 64 -33.01 -4.92 2.98
CA VAL A 64 -33.25 -3.53 2.53
C VAL A 64 -34.72 -3.16 2.35
N GLY A 65 -35.60 -4.17 2.31
CA GLY A 65 -37.04 -4.00 2.11
C GLY A 65 -37.42 -3.62 0.69
N VAL A 66 -36.59 -3.97 -0.31
CA VAL A 66 -36.85 -3.72 -1.74
C VAL A 66 -36.55 -5.00 -2.50
N ILE A 67 -37.56 -5.54 -3.16
CA ILE A 67 -37.45 -6.77 -3.95
C ILE A 67 -36.65 -6.47 -5.21
N GLY A 68 -35.68 -7.31 -5.54
CA GLY A 68 -34.84 -7.12 -6.73
C GLY A 68 -33.75 -6.07 -6.56
N PHE A 69 -33.56 -5.50 -5.36
CA PHE A 69 -32.52 -4.49 -5.11
C PHE A 69 -31.12 -4.99 -5.50
N CYS A 70 -30.82 -6.26 -5.21
CA CYS A 70 -29.55 -6.87 -5.63
C CYS A 70 -29.37 -6.92 -7.15
N GLU A 71 -30.45 -7.10 -7.93
CA GLU A 71 -30.36 -7.07 -9.40
C GLU A 71 -30.11 -5.65 -9.91
N HIS A 72 -30.69 -4.62 -9.28
CA HIS A 72 -30.38 -3.22 -9.58
C HIS A 72 -28.93 -2.86 -9.21
N MET A 73 -28.40 -3.39 -8.11
CA MET A 73 -26.97 -3.23 -7.80
C MET A 73 -26.06 -3.93 -8.83
N LYS A 74 -26.51 -5.04 -9.41
CA LYS A 74 -25.78 -5.74 -10.48
C LYS A 74 -25.79 -4.96 -11.79
N SER A 75 -26.89 -4.29 -12.15
CA SER A 75 -26.96 -3.51 -13.40
C SER A 75 -25.97 -2.36 -13.43
N VAL A 76 -25.64 -1.78 -12.28
CA VAL A 76 -24.63 -0.71 -12.14
C VAL A 76 -23.24 -1.22 -11.74
N ALA A 77 -23.01 -2.54 -11.81
CA ALA A 77 -21.75 -3.18 -11.45
C ALA A 77 -21.26 -2.89 -10.02
N TRP A 78 -22.17 -2.65 -9.07
CA TRP A 78 -21.88 -2.55 -7.63
C TRP A 78 -22.04 -3.87 -6.88
N MET A 79 -22.56 -4.88 -7.58
CA MET A 79 -22.62 -6.26 -7.13
C MET A 79 -22.33 -7.18 -8.32
N ILE A 80 -21.59 -8.26 -8.08
CA ILE A 80 -21.33 -9.30 -9.07
C ILE A 80 -21.75 -10.63 -8.48
N GLU A 81 -22.36 -11.47 -9.33
CA GLU A 81 -22.71 -12.84 -9.00
C GLU A 81 -21.97 -13.75 -9.98
N ALA A 82 -21.02 -14.54 -9.46
CA ALA A 82 -20.27 -15.52 -10.23
C ALA A 82 -20.38 -16.87 -9.52
N GLU A 83 -20.74 -17.93 -10.25
CA GLU A 83 -20.80 -19.30 -9.71
C GLU A 83 -21.66 -19.46 -8.44
N GLY A 84 -22.73 -18.65 -8.31
CA GLY A 84 -23.60 -18.66 -7.13
C GLY A 84 -23.06 -17.90 -5.91
N VAL A 85 -21.97 -17.17 -6.09
CA VAL A 85 -21.30 -16.37 -5.07
C VAL A 85 -21.53 -14.88 -5.34
N ILE A 86 -22.04 -14.17 -4.33
CA ILE A 86 -22.26 -12.72 -4.40
C ILE A 86 -21.01 -12.00 -3.88
N SER A 87 -20.53 -11.04 -4.66
CA SER A 87 -19.39 -10.20 -4.33
C SER A 87 -19.67 -8.73 -4.59
N LEU A 88 -19.05 -7.85 -3.81
CA LEU A 88 -19.06 -6.41 -4.05
C LEU A 88 -17.74 -6.02 -4.74
N PRO A 89 -17.73 -5.73 -6.05
CA PRO A 89 -16.53 -5.24 -6.72
C PRO A 89 -16.09 -3.91 -6.10
N HIS A 90 -14.78 -3.70 -5.99
CA HIS A 90 -14.20 -2.50 -5.37
C HIS A 90 -14.71 -2.23 -3.93
N PHE A 91 -14.99 -3.29 -3.17
CA PHE A 91 -15.45 -3.22 -1.79
C PHE A 91 -14.60 -2.27 -0.94
N ASP A 92 -13.26 -2.31 -1.08
CA ASP A 92 -12.32 -1.43 -0.37
C ASP A 92 -12.42 0.06 -0.73
N ARG A 93 -12.90 0.38 -1.94
CA ARG A 93 -13.06 1.77 -2.42
C ARG A 93 -14.22 2.45 -1.71
N HIS A 94 -15.29 1.69 -1.47
CA HIS A 94 -16.52 2.17 -0.86
C HIS A 94 -16.60 1.87 0.63
N ASN A 95 -15.78 0.95 1.11
CA ASN A 95 -15.74 0.51 2.49
C ASN A 95 -14.28 0.34 2.94
N GLY A 96 -13.82 1.06 3.97
CA GLY A 96 -12.45 0.92 4.47
C GLY A 96 -12.19 -0.45 5.12
N LYS A 97 -11.07 -0.62 5.85
CA LYS A 97 -10.79 -1.86 6.64
C LYS A 97 -12.06 -2.34 7.33
N THR A 98 -12.50 -3.56 7.05
CA THR A 98 -13.86 -3.97 7.44
C THR A 98 -14.14 -3.91 8.93
N ALA A 99 -15.39 -3.68 9.35
CA ALA A 99 -15.77 -3.76 10.77
C ALA A 99 -15.45 -5.14 11.35
N LYS A 100 -15.60 -6.22 10.57
CA LYS A 100 -15.20 -7.57 11.00
C LYS A 100 -13.71 -7.63 11.38
N ASN A 101 -12.82 -7.08 10.55
CA ASN A 101 -11.39 -7.01 10.85
C ASN A 101 -11.12 -6.16 12.10
N ARG A 102 -11.76 -4.99 12.22
CA ARG A 102 -11.63 -4.11 13.40
C ARG A 102 -12.11 -4.79 14.68
N LEU A 103 -13.21 -5.52 14.61
CA LEU A 103 -13.81 -6.24 15.74
C LEU A 103 -12.92 -7.42 16.17
N LEU A 104 -12.35 -8.16 15.23
CA LEU A 104 -11.39 -9.23 15.53
C LEU A 104 -10.11 -8.68 16.15
N THR A 105 -9.57 -7.58 15.64
CA THR A 105 -8.43 -6.88 16.27
C THR A 105 -8.79 -6.39 17.66
N ALA A 106 -9.97 -5.78 17.86
CA ALA A 106 -10.41 -5.31 19.17
C ALA A 106 -10.55 -6.47 20.17
N LYS A 107 -11.12 -7.60 19.75
CA LYS A 107 -11.18 -8.84 20.56
C LYS A 107 -9.78 -9.35 20.90
N ARG A 108 -8.85 -9.40 19.94
CA ARG A 108 -7.47 -9.82 20.16
C ARG A 108 -6.76 -8.90 21.16
N VAL A 109 -6.88 -7.59 21.00
CA VAL A 109 -6.32 -6.58 21.92
C VAL A 109 -6.93 -6.70 23.31
N ALA A 110 -8.25 -6.89 23.42
CA ALA A 110 -8.91 -7.08 24.71
C ALA A 110 -8.42 -8.35 25.42
N ASN A 111 -8.32 -9.48 24.70
CA ASN A 111 -7.79 -10.73 25.25
C ASN A 111 -6.33 -10.60 25.67
N HIS A 112 -5.50 -9.92 24.88
CA HIS A 112 -4.10 -9.64 25.21
C HIS A 112 -3.98 -8.76 26.47
N LYS A 113 -4.82 -7.72 26.60
CA LYS A 113 -4.87 -6.88 27.80
C LYS A 113 -5.35 -7.65 29.03
N ALA A 114 -6.31 -8.56 28.89
CA ALA A 114 -6.78 -9.41 29.98
C ALA A 114 -5.72 -10.43 30.43
N SER A 115 -4.92 -10.96 29.49
CA SER A 115 -3.82 -11.87 29.78
C SER A 115 -2.65 -11.23 30.54
N ASN A 116 -2.43 -9.91 30.38
CA ASN A 116 -1.35 -9.18 31.05
C ASN A 116 -1.72 -8.63 32.44
N GLY A 117 -2.84 -9.08 33.03
CA GLY A 117 -3.38 -8.56 34.30
C GLY A 117 -2.57 -8.81 35.58
N LYS A 118 -1.29 -9.22 35.52
CA LYS A 118 -0.45 -9.46 36.71
C LYS A 118 1.02 -9.02 36.57
N SER A 119 1.29 -7.84 36.03
CA SER A 119 2.60 -7.20 36.28
C SER A 119 2.45 -5.71 36.52
N ASN A 120 2.36 -5.34 37.80
CA ASN A 120 2.60 -3.98 38.28
C ASN A 120 4.11 -3.71 38.23
N ALA A 121 4.68 -3.44 37.05
CA ALA A 121 6.02 -2.90 36.94
C ALA A 121 5.92 -1.43 36.52
N ALA A 122 6.35 -0.52 37.40
CA ALA A 122 6.12 0.91 37.30
C ALA A 122 6.92 1.64 36.21
N ASN A 123 7.49 0.96 35.20
CA ASN A 123 8.45 1.61 34.30
C ASN A 123 8.57 1.02 32.89
N VAL A 124 7.47 0.64 32.24
CA VAL A 124 7.51 0.36 30.79
C VAL A 124 6.25 0.87 30.11
N SER A 125 6.34 2.08 29.56
CA SER A 125 5.39 2.63 28.62
C SER A 125 5.78 2.23 27.19
N GLY A 126 4.88 1.50 26.52
CA GLY A 126 4.70 1.56 25.07
C GLY A 126 5.72 0.84 24.18
N ALA A 127 5.37 -0.37 23.74
CA ALA A 127 5.58 -0.79 22.35
C ALA A 127 4.69 -2.01 22.06
N LEU A 128 3.71 -1.83 21.18
CA LEU A 128 3.01 -2.94 20.54
C LEU A 128 4.03 -3.76 19.72
N PRO A 129 4.13 -5.08 19.87
CA PRO A 129 4.81 -5.90 18.89
C PRO A 129 3.99 -5.93 17.59
N LYS A 130 4.63 -5.56 16.47
CA LYS A 130 4.12 -5.77 15.10
C LYS A 130 3.77 -7.25 14.92
N GLU A 131 2.57 -7.52 14.40
CA GLU A 131 2.16 -8.87 14.02
C GLU A 131 3.08 -9.41 12.91
N GLU A 132 3.93 -10.37 13.25
CA GLU A 132 4.45 -11.36 12.30
C GLU A 132 3.30 -12.29 11.93
N LYS A 133 2.88 -12.29 10.66
CA LYS A 133 2.01 -13.34 10.13
C LYS A 133 2.89 -14.44 9.56
N GLU A 134 2.88 -15.57 10.27
CA GLU A 134 3.49 -16.83 9.87
C GLU A 134 2.94 -17.35 8.54
N LYS A 135 3.88 -17.86 7.75
CA LYS A 135 3.70 -18.58 6.49
C LYS A 135 2.85 -19.82 6.67
N ASN A 136 1.99 -20.12 5.69
CA ASN A 136 1.65 -21.51 5.38
C ASN A 136 2.08 -21.83 3.93
N LYS A 137 2.98 -22.80 3.84
CA LYS A 137 3.41 -23.54 2.64
C LYS A 137 2.21 -24.37 2.15
N ASP A 138 1.94 -24.68 0.88
CA ASP A 138 2.78 -25.21 -0.21
C ASP A 138 1.95 -25.19 -1.54
N PRO A 139 2.47 -25.64 -2.70
CA PRO A 139 2.42 -24.87 -3.95
C PRO A 139 1.35 -25.32 -4.94
N LEU A 140 0.74 -24.37 -5.65
CA LEU A 140 0.21 -24.61 -6.98
C LEU A 140 0.66 -23.47 -7.89
N SER A 141 1.54 -23.84 -8.81
CA SER A 141 1.97 -23.06 -9.96
C SER A 141 0.76 -22.63 -10.77
N ALA A 142 0.30 -21.41 -10.54
CA ALA A 142 -0.41 -20.61 -11.53
C ALA A 142 0.13 -19.20 -11.39
N HIS A 143 0.84 -18.71 -12.41
CA HIS A 143 1.10 -17.29 -12.55
C HIS A 143 -0.25 -16.60 -12.70
N GLU A 144 -0.88 -16.23 -11.58
CA GLU A 144 -2.02 -15.33 -11.59
C GLU A 144 -1.54 -14.03 -12.23
N HIS A 145 -2.21 -13.64 -13.30
CA HIS A 145 -1.94 -12.39 -13.99
C HIS A 145 -2.44 -11.25 -13.10
N VAL A 146 -1.60 -10.81 -12.16
CA VAL A 146 -1.89 -9.70 -11.25
C VAL A 146 -2.19 -8.47 -12.11
N ASP A 147 -3.37 -7.87 -11.94
CA ASP A 147 -3.75 -6.64 -12.64
C ASP A 147 -2.69 -5.56 -12.37
N PRO A 148 -1.98 -5.06 -13.41
CA PRO A 148 -0.92 -4.07 -13.24
C PRO A 148 -1.33 -2.77 -12.55
N ARG A 149 -2.63 -2.50 -12.45
CA ARG A 149 -3.21 -1.31 -11.81
C ARG A 149 -3.55 -1.51 -10.33
N MET A 150 -3.46 -2.74 -9.81
CA MET A 150 -3.72 -3.03 -8.40
C MET A 150 -2.54 -2.57 -7.53
N PRO A 151 -2.77 -1.79 -6.45
CA PRO A 151 -1.72 -1.46 -5.49
C PRO A 151 -1.23 -2.72 -4.76
N SER A 152 0.08 -2.96 -4.78
CA SER A 152 0.74 -4.06 -4.10
C SER A 152 1.93 -3.57 -3.26
N GLU A 153 2.17 -4.27 -2.15
CA GLU A 153 3.37 -4.06 -1.33
C GLU A 153 4.59 -4.72 -2.00
N MET A 154 5.78 -4.19 -1.71
CA MET A 154 7.02 -4.81 -2.18
C MET A 154 7.26 -6.13 -1.43
N THR A 155 7.39 -7.23 -2.17
CA THR A 155 7.78 -8.53 -1.62
C THR A 155 9.17 -8.94 -2.11
N LEU A 156 9.89 -9.76 -1.35
CA LEU A 156 11.23 -10.24 -1.75
C LEU A 156 11.19 -11.05 -3.06
N ASP A 157 10.07 -11.73 -3.29
CA ASP A 157 9.83 -12.59 -4.45
C ASP A 157 9.24 -11.81 -5.64
N TRP A 158 9.03 -10.51 -5.47
CA TRP A 158 8.43 -9.65 -6.50
C TRP A 158 9.23 -9.71 -7.81
N GLN A 159 8.49 -9.77 -8.92
CA GLN A 159 9.02 -9.74 -10.26
C GLN A 159 8.42 -8.56 -11.03
N PRO A 160 9.23 -7.82 -11.79
CA PRO A 160 8.72 -6.79 -12.68
C PRO A 160 7.91 -7.44 -13.81
N ASP A 161 6.77 -6.83 -14.16
CA ASP A 161 6.03 -7.20 -15.37
C ASP A 161 6.93 -6.94 -16.60
N ALA A 162 7.19 -7.98 -17.38
CA ALA A 162 8.10 -7.93 -18.52
C ALA A 162 7.69 -6.89 -19.59
N LYS A 163 6.39 -6.71 -19.83
CA LYS A 163 5.87 -5.76 -20.81
C LYS A 163 6.07 -4.33 -20.34
N LEU A 164 5.76 -4.06 -19.07
CA LEU A 164 5.98 -2.74 -18.47
C LEU A 164 7.48 -2.43 -18.41
N LEU A 165 8.29 -3.38 -17.96
CA LEU A 165 9.73 -3.20 -17.84
C LEU A 165 10.35 -2.84 -19.19
N ASN A 166 10.02 -3.56 -20.25
CA ASN A 166 10.50 -3.26 -21.59
C ASN A 166 10.07 -1.86 -22.04
N THR A 167 8.81 -1.50 -21.82
CA THR A 167 8.28 -0.17 -22.17
C THR A 167 9.04 0.94 -21.45
N TYR A 168 9.14 0.87 -20.12
CA TYR A 168 9.79 1.90 -19.32
C TYR A 168 11.31 1.95 -19.51
N ALA A 169 11.97 0.81 -19.70
CA ALA A 169 13.40 0.74 -19.99
C ALA A 169 13.70 1.40 -21.34
N THR A 170 12.91 1.11 -22.37
CA THR A 170 13.04 1.74 -23.70
C THR A 170 12.83 3.24 -23.62
N HIS A 171 11.78 3.70 -22.93
CA HIS A 171 11.52 5.13 -22.74
C HIS A 171 12.61 5.86 -21.93
N SER A 172 13.32 5.15 -21.06
CA SER A 172 14.37 5.71 -20.20
C SER A 172 15.79 5.50 -20.76
N GLY A 173 15.92 4.88 -21.94
CA GLY A 173 17.21 4.61 -22.59
C GLY A 173 18.09 3.59 -21.86
N VAL A 174 17.50 2.68 -21.08
CA VAL A 174 18.23 1.66 -20.30
C VAL A 174 18.15 0.31 -21.00
N ALA A 175 19.29 -0.36 -21.17
CA ALA A 175 19.33 -1.71 -21.74
C ALA A 175 18.74 -2.74 -20.76
N LEU A 176 17.94 -3.68 -21.28
CA LEU A 176 17.32 -4.75 -20.47
C LEU A 176 18.34 -5.63 -19.75
N THR A 177 19.56 -5.74 -20.25
CA THR A 177 20.67 -6.49 -19.64
C THR A 177 21.11 -5.93 -18.28
N MET A 178 20.77 -4.68 -17.97
CA MET A 178 21.11 -4.04 -16.70
C MET A 178 20.16 -4.43 -15.56
N PHE A 179 19.01 -5.04 -15.88
CA PHE A 179 18.05 -5.52 -14.89
C PHE A 179 18.38 -6.96 -14.49
N THR A 180 19.53 -7.16 -13.86
CA THR A 180 19.96 -8.47 -13.36
C THR A 180 19.17 -8.86 -12.11
N ASP A 181 19.16 -10.16 -11.80
CA ASP A 181 18.54 -10.68 -10.57
C ASP A 181 19.14 -10.05 -9.30
N GLU A 182 20.44 -9.72 -9.32
CA GLU A 182 21.11 -9.07 -8.20
C GLU A 182 20.54 -7.67 -7.95
N VAL A 183 20.35 -6.89 -9.01
CA VAL A 183 19.77 -5.54 -8.91
C VAL A 183 18.32 -5.61 -8.45
N ARG A 184 17.54 -6.57 -8.97
CA ARG A 184 16.17 -6.80 -8.51
C ARG A 184 16.14 -7.12 -7.02
N ARG A 185 16.99 -8.04 -6.54
CA ARG A 185 17.06 -8.42 -5.11
C ARG A 185 17.48 -7.25 -4.23
N ALA A 186 18.44 -6.43 -4.67
CA ALA A 186 18.84 -5.24 -3.95
C ALA A 186 17.69 -4.21 -3.84
N PHE A 187 16.94 -4.04 -4.93
CA PHE A 187 15.76 -3.19 -4.97
C PHE A 187 14.64 -3.71 -4.05
N THR A 188 14.28 -5.00 -4.12
CA THR A 188 13.22 -5.58 -3.28
C THR A 188 13.60 -5.52 -1.80
N ALA A 189 14.85 -5.85 -1.43
CA ALA A 189 15.35 -5.76 -0.05
C ALA A 189 15.32 -4.33 0.52
N HIS A 190 15.41 -3.30 -0.33
CA HIS A 190 15.37 -1.91 0.10
C HIS A 190 13.95 -1.40 0.37
N TYR A 191 12.96 -1.89 -0.38
CA TYR A 191 11.58 -1.40 -0.32
C TYR A 191 10.63 -2.29 0.48
N GLU A 192 10.92 -3.59 0.63
CA GLU A 192 10.16 -4.51 1.49
C GLU A 192 9.97 -3.98 2.93
N PRO A 193 11.02 -3.53 3.65
CA PRO A 193 10.84 -3.12 5.05
C PRO A 193 10.13 -1.77 5.21
N ARG A 194 9.95 -1.03 4.12
CA ARG A 194 9.30 0.29 4.15
C ARG A 194 7.77 0.20 4.18
N GLY A 195 7.20 -0.94 3.81
CA GLY A 195 5.74 -1.12 3.75
C GLY A 195 5.05 -0.11 2.82
N GLN A 196 5.77 0.38 1.80
CA GLN A 196 5.19 1.25 0.78
C GLN A 196 4.29 0.39 -0.12
N VAL A 197 3.14 0.94 -0.51
CA VAL A 197 2.19 0.31 -1.44
C VAL A 197 2.20 1.13 -2.72
N ASN A 198 2.50 0.49 -3.86
CA ASN A 198 2.41 1.12 -5.17
C ASN A 198 1.79 0.16 -6.18
N THR A 199 1.31 0.69 -7.30
CA THR A 199 0.92 -0.13 -8.45
C THR A 199 2.13 -0.78 -9.11
N GLN A 200 1.91 -1.82 -9.91
CA GLN A 200 3.01 -2.47 -10.62
C GLN A 200 3.72 -1.52 -11.60
N ALA A 201 2.97 -0.63 -12.26
CA ALA A 201 3.57 0.39 -13.12
C ALA A 201 4.55 1.31 -12.35
N GLU A 202 4.18 1.73 -11.13
CA GLU A 202 5.02 2.59 -10.29
C GLU A 202 6.24 1.84 -9.77
N TRP A 203 6.10 0.58 -9.34
CA TRP A 203 7.23 -0.24 -8.91
C TRP A 203 8.26 -0.46 -10.03
N VAL A 204 7.79 -0.79 -11.24
CA VAL A 204 8.66 -0.93 -12.42
C VAL A 204 9.34 0.41 -12.74
N GLN A 205 8.62 1.53 -12.71
CA GLN A 205 9.22 2.84 -12.96
C GLN A 205 10.30 3.18 -11.91
N MET A 206 10.06 2.85 -10.64
CA MET A 206 11.03 3.04 -9.57
C MET A 206 12.27 2.17 -9.77
N LEU A 207 12.11 0.91 -10.19
CA LEU A 207 13.22 0.02 -10.53
C LEU A 207 14.07 0.59 -11.68
N VAL A 208 13.44 1.13 -12.73
CA VAL A 208 14.16 1.76 -13.85
C VAL A 208 14.96 2.98 -13.37
N LYS A 209 14.35 3.84 -12.54
CA LYS A 209 15.06 4.99 -11.94
C LYS A 209 16.19 4.55 -11.00
N TRP A 210 16.01 3.46 -10.28
CA TRP A 210 17.03 2.86 -9.43
C TRP A 210 18.25 2.44 -10.24
N VAL A 211 18.04 1.66 -11.32
CA VAL A 211 19.11 1.23 -12.23
C VAL A 211 19.84 2.42 -12.86
N LEU A 212 19.11 3.44 -13.31
CA LEU A 212 19.71 4.67 -13.83
C LEU A 212 20.63 5.35 -12.82
N SER A 213 20.15 5.48 -11.58
CA SER A 213 20.90 6.12 -10.50
C SER A 213 22.13 5.29 -10.11
N ASP A 214 21.99 3.97 -10.08
CA ASP A 214 23.08 3.05 -9.77
C ASP A 214 24.15 3.06 -10.86
N ASN A 215 23.76 3.05 -12.13
CA ASN A 215 24.68 3.17 -13.25
C ASN A 215 25.42 4.52 -13.25
N ALA A 216 24.72 5.62 -12.96
CA ALA A 216 25.34 6.94 -12.82
C ALA A 216 26.35 6.99 -11.66
N ARG A 217 26.03 6.33 -10.52
CA ARG A 217 26.95 6.21 -9.38
C ARG A 217 28.16 5.33 -9.71
N ALA A 218 27.97 4.23 -10.41
CA ALA A 218 29.05 3.35 -10.87
C ALA A 218 29.97 4.06 -11.87
N ALA A 219 29.42 4.88 -12.76
CA ALA A 219 30.21 5.72 -13.67
C ALA A 219 31.02 6.79 -12.89
N ALA A 220 30.41 7.43 -11.89
CA ALA A 220 31.07 8.45 -11.09
C ALA A 220 32.18 7.89 -10.17
N SER A 221 32.00 6.69 -9.60
CA SER A 221 33.01 6.06 -8.75
C SER A 221 34.27 5.65 -9.53
N ASN A 222 34.14 5.36 -10.83
CA ASN A 222 35.25 5.08 -11.72
C ASN A 222 36.04 6.35 -12.12
N VAL A 223 35.45 7.54 -11.99
CA VAL A 223 36.10 8.82 -12.27
C VAL A 223 36.66 9.41 -10.96
N LYS A 224 37.81 8.89 -10.50
CA LYS A 224 38.54 9.56 -9.42
C LYS A 224 39.19 10.84 -9.97
N GLN A 225 38.68 12.01 -9.57
CA GLN A 225 39.38 13.26 -9.81
C GLN A 225 40.71 13.26 -9.03
N PHE A 226 41.82 13.35 -9.75
CA PHE A 226 43.13 13.60 -9.15
C PHE A 226 43.10 14.98 -8.47
N LYS A 227 43.42 15.03 -7.17
CA LYS A 227 43.65 16.29 -6.46
C LYS A 227 44.78 17.05 -7.18
N PRO A 228 44.58 18.30 -7.63
CA PRO A 228 45.70 19.11 -8.10
C PRO A 228 46.67 19.31 -6.93
N LYS A 229 47.95 19.01 -7.19
CA LYS A 229 49.05 19.18 -6.24
C LYS A 229 49.15 20.66 -5.89
N GLN A 230 48.82 21.04 -4.66
CA GLN A 230 49.09 22.38 -4.16
C GLN A 230 50.62 22.58 -4.13
N SER A 231 51.11 23.51 -4.95
CA SER A 231 52.47 24.05 -4.85
C SER A 231 52.59 24.87 -3.56
N PRO A 232 53.77 24.89 -2.90
CA PRO A 232 53.90 25.45 -1.54
C PRO A 232 53.85 26.97 -1.59
N ALA A 233 52.89 27.58 -0.90
CA ALA A 233 52.87 29.02 -0.67
C ALA A 233 53.64 29.32 0.61
N SER A 234 54.84 29.87 0.38
CA SER A 234 55.62 30.81 1.21
C SER A 234 54.94 31.38 2.47
N ASP A 235 55.36 30.90 3.64
CA ASP A 235 55.39 31.70 4.86
C ASP A 235 56.82 32.26 4.99
N PHE A 236 57.07 33.40 4.32
CA PHE A 236 58.22 34.26 4.60
C PHE A 236 57.62 35.62 4.95
N ASP A 237 57.36 35.82 6.23
CA ASP A 237 56.88 37.08 6.80
C ASP A 237 58.10 38.02 6.97
N ASP A 238 58.27 38.94 6.02
CA ASP A 238 59.38 39.91 5.96
C ASP A 238 59.09 41.18 6.79
N SER A 239 58.29 41.07 7.85
CA SER A 239 57.85 42.24 8.65
C SER A 239 58.17 42.16 10.15
N ASP A 240 58.97 41.20 10.59
CA ASP A 240 59.37 41.08 12.00
C ASP A 240 60.65 41.88 12.29
N THR A 241 60.50 43.17 12.60
CA THR A 241 61.58 44.07 13.01
C THR A 241 61.74 44.12 14.53
N ASP A 242 62.00 42.97 15.17
CA ASP A 242 62.43 42.94 16.57
C ASP A 242 63.94 42.65 16.67
N TRP A 243 64.71 43.72 16.91
CA TRP A 243 66.15 43.65 17.19
C TRP A 243 66.40 43.28 18.66
N PRO A 244 67.23 42.27 18.98
CA PRO A 244 67.51 41.90 20.36
C PRO A 244 68.41 42.96 21.02
N ASN A 245 67.82 43.82 21.84
CA ASN A 245 68.58 44.73 22.68
C ASN A 245 69.14 44.00 23.91
N GLY A 246 70.46 43.83 23.91
CA GLY A 246 71.29 44.24 25.05
C GLY A 246 71.57 43.21 26.14
N VAL A 247 72.68 42.49 25.99
CA VAL A 247 73.49 41.95 27.09
C VAL A 247 74.16 43.12 27.85
N SER A 248 74.02 43.15 29.17
CA SER A 248 74.98 43.67 30.19
C SER A 248 74.27 43.69 31.55
N SER A 249 74.82 43.30 32.70
CA SER A 249 76.13 42.76 33.11
C SER A 249 75.93 42.04 34.45
#